data_AF-A0A850A9Q1-F1
#
_entry.id   AF-A0A850A9Q1-F1
#
_cell.length_a   1.000
_cell.length_b   1.000
_cell.length_c   1.000
_cell.angle_alpha   90.00
_cell.angle_beta   90.00
_cell.angle_gamma   90.00
#
_symmetry.space_group_name_H-M   'P 1'
#
loop_
_entity.id
_entity.type
_entity.pdbx_description
1 polymer ?
#
loop_
_entity_poly.entity_id
_entity_poly.type
_entity_poly.pdbx_seq_one_letter_code
_entity_poly.pdbx_strand_id
1 'polypeptide(L)'
;MSYLTTIRTLGDDAEQLEMTYQTALKAGEAAAFKEAIDATYAAAPNHLLYAAWHHRLTYAAAKVRGFAIAWGWAIPLALLNALLFWWLSDDAHFMVKLVHPTTGDVTTFLPTLLLLIAPIAAACMLIYLAAVSGKGWGRSALAIGGVAIASFYVLWVYPQTGSRPFQEQYLGLMAMHLPLLAWAGVGLTLLPGRRRPADTFAFLIKSLEVLVMAGLFMAAGVLFIMVTFGLFSALDVTLSTLVQRLFIAGGGGLVPVLALAVIYNPTLPPAAQSFDEGLSKLVALLLRVLLPLTLLVLLIYIGFIPFNFRQPFENRDVLIIYNGMLFAVIALLLGATPLAADDLAPAVARWLRRGIIALAALALLVGVYAFAAILYRTAIDKLTPNRLAFIGWNVVNIGLLILLLALQARGQAAAWLQGVQRAFSIGAVTYTLWAVAVILLLPWLFGMDQGRMEALPPAVQRIVYEQTPPILLKCASSPHIYQLDGGEKRWIQDIPTFQARGFVWRDVRILSCDALRSLPDGPPIPADAGPPPQP
;
A
#
# COMPACT_ATOMS: atom_id res chain seq x y z
N MET A 1 -25.02 -34.34 39.36
CA MET A 1 -26.35 -34.69 38.81
C MET A 1 -26.29 -34.49 37.31
N SER A 2 -26.93 -35.35 36.51
CA SER A 2 -26.97 -35.17 35.05
C SER A 2 -27.75 -33.91 34.70
N TYR A 3 -27.22 -33.08 33.78
CA TYR A 3 -27.94 -31.91 33.26
C TYR A 3 -29.32 -32.26 32.72
N LEU A 4 -29.51 -33.48 32.21
CA LEU A 4 -30.80 -33.97 31.74
C LEU A 4 -31.87 -33.95 32.84
N THR A 5 -31.52 -34.37 34.05
CA THR A 5 -32.45 -34.39 35.18
C THR A 5 -32.77 -32.97 35.64
N THR A 6 -31.75 -32.11 35.72
CA THR A 6 -31.89 -30.70 36.12
C THR A 6 -32.74 -29.90 35.13
N ILE A 7 -32.52 -30.09 33.82
CA ILE A 7 -33.29 -29.40 32.76
C ILE A 7 -34.75 -29.86 32.78
N ARG A 8 -35.02 -31.16 33.01
CA ARG A 8 -36.40 -31.67 33.13
C ARG A 8 -37.14 -31.08 34.33
N THR A 9 -36.45 -30.86 35.45
CA THR A 9 -37.07 -30.26 36.64
C THR A 9 -37.31 -28.76 36.49
N LEU A 10 -36.48 -28.08 35.71
CA LEU A 10 -36.53 -26.63 35.49
C LEU A 10 -37.25 -26.26 34.19
N GLY A 11 -37.98 -27.20 33.58
CA GLY A 11 -38.51 -27.09 32.22
C GLY A 11 -39.38 -25.85 31.94
N ASP A 12 -40.01 -25.32 32.98
CA ASP A 12 -40.88 -24.15 32.92
C ASP A 12 -40.26 -22.87 33.49
N ASP A 13 -39.05 -22.96 34.06
CA ASP A 13 -38.36 -21.84 34.72
C ASP A 13 -37.20 -21.33 33.84
N ALA A 14 -37.49 -20.33 33.01
CA ALA A 14 -36.53 -19.74 32.08
C ALA A 14 -35.31 -19.12 32.78
N GLU A 15 -35.47 -18.57 33.98
CA GLU A 15 -34.39 -17.92 34.72
C GLU A 15 -33.42 -18.94 35.29
N GLN A 16 -33.94 -19.99 35.94
CA GLN A 16 -33.11 -21.06 36.49
C GLN A 16 -32.40 -21.87 35.39
N LEU A 17 -33.03 -22.05 34.23
CA LEU A 17 -32.40 -22.72 33.09
C LEU A 17 -31.21 -21.91 32.55
N GLU A 18 -31.32 -20.58 32.49
CA GLU A 18 -30.21 -19.68 32.12
C GLU A 18 -29.10 -19.72 33.17
N MET A 19 -29.43 -19.68 34.47
CA MET A 19 -28.41 -19.78 35.54
C MET A 19 -27.65 -21.11 35.47
N THR A 20 -28.35 -22.20 35.16
CA THR A 20 -27.76 -23.54 34.98
C THR A 20 -26.82 -23.53 33.77
N TYR A 21 -27.23 -22.93 32.66
CA TYR A 21 -26.37 -22.76 31.48
C TYR A 21 -25.12 -21.92 31.77
N GLN A 22 -25.25 -20.79 32.49
CA GLN A 22 -24.11 -19.95 32.87
C GLN A 22 -23.13 -20.69 33.79
N THR A 23 -23.64 -21.57 34.64
CA THR A 23 -22.82 -22.44 35.50
C THR A 23 -22.08 -23.47 34.66
N ALA A 24 -22.77 -24.13 33.73
CA ALA A 24 -22.16 -25.07 32.79
C ALA A 24 -21.08 -24.41 31.91
N LEU A 25 -21.30 -23.16 31.48
CA LEU A 25 -20.31 -22.36 30.76
C LEU A 25 -19.04 -22.12 31.58
N LYS A 26 -19.18 -21.69 32.84
CA LYS A 26 -18.04 -21.46 33.74
C LYS A 26 -17.26 -22.74 34.04
N ALA A 27 -17.94 -23.88 34.05
CA ALA A 27 -17.35 -25.20 34.26
C ALA A 27 -16.78 -25.84 32.99
N GLY A 28 -16.96 -25.23 31.80
CA GLY A 28 -16.54 -25.82 30.52
C GLY A 28 -17.43 -26.98 30.04
N GLU A 29 -18.59 -27.20 30.65
CA GLU A 29 -19.52 -28.31 30.39
C GLU A 29 -20.67 -27.93 29.44
N ALA A 30 -20.52 -26.85 28.68
CA ALA A 30 -21.55 -26.33 27.77
C ALA A 30 -22.00 -27.36 26.71
N ALA A 31 -21.12 -28.29 26.31
CA ALA A 31 -21.48 -29.38 25.39
C ALA A 31 -22.45 -30.38 26.03
N ALA A 32 -22.21 -30.77 27.28
CA ALA A 32 -23.08 -31.69 28.03
C ALA A 32 -24.45 -31.05 28.33
N PHE A 33 -24.47 -29.74 28.62
CA PHE A 33 -25.73 -28.99 28.75
C PHE A 33 -26.52 -28.98 27.42
N LYS A 34 -25.84 -28.71 26.31
CA LYS A 34 -26.47 -28.73 24.98
C LYS A 34 -27.05 -30.10 24.65
N GLU A 35 -26.30 -31.18 24.87
CA GLU A 35 -26.76 -32.54 24.61
C GLU A 35 -28.02 -32.87 25.43
N ALA A 36 -28.08 -32.41 26.68
CA ALA A 36 -29.25 -32.55 27.53
C ALA A 36 -30.46 -31.70 27.06
N ILE A 37 -30.24 -30.50 26.52
CA ILE A 37 -31.30 -29.70 25.85
C ILE A 37 -31.80 -30.41 24.59
N ASP A 38 -30.90 -30.93 23.76
CA ASP A 38 -31.27 -31.63 22.53
C ASP A 38 -32.08 -32.89 22.83
N ALA A 39 -31.71 -33.64 23.88
CA ALA A 39 -32.45 -34.81 24.35
C ALA A 39 -33.82 -34.47 24.97
N THR A 40 -33.95 -33.35 25.68
CA THR A 40 -35.23 -32.91 26.26
C THR A 40 -36.16 -32.34 25.21
N TYR A 41 -35.64 -31.61 24.22
CA TYR A 41 -36.39 -31.17 23.05
C TYR A 41 -36.90 -32.35 22.21
N ALA A 42 -36.06 -33.37 21.97
CA ALA A 42 -36.47 -34.57 21.24
C ALA A 42 -37.60 -35.34 21.96
N ALA A 43 -37.60 -35.35 23.30
CA ALA A 43 -38.64 -35.99 24.09
C ALA A 43 -39.94 -35.17 24.19
N ALA A 44 -39.86 -33.84 24.12
CA ALA A 44 -41.00 -32.93 24.24
C ALA A 44 -40.90 -31.75 23.25
N PRO A 45 -41.10 -31.99 21.95
CA PRO A 45 -40.89 -30.98 20.91
C PRO A 45 -41.85 -29.79 20.98
N ASN A 46 -43.03 -29.97 21.59
CA ASN A 46 -44.03 -28.92 21.75
C ASN A 46 -43.73 -27.96 22.93
N HIS A 47 -42.70 -28.24 23.73
CA HIS A 47 -42.33 -27.40 24.86
C HIS A 47 -41.54 -26.18 24.39
N LEU A 48 -42.17 -25.01 24.43
CA LEU A 48 -41.62 -23.77 23.85
C LEU A 48 -40.24 -23.40 24.42
N LEU A 49 -40.00 -23.59 25.72
CA LEU A 49 -38.71 -23.28 26.33
C LEU A 49 -37.58 -24.19 25.82
N TYR A 50 -37.80 -25.50 25.73
CA TYR A 50 -36.81 -26.43 25.16
C TYR A 50 -36.55 -26.16 23.68
N ALA A 51 -37.60 -25.86 22.90
CA ALA A 51 -37.46 -25.48 21.50
C ALA A 51 -36.64 -24.20 21.34
N ALA A 52 -36.92 -23.16 22.15
CA ALA A 52 -36.19 -21.90 22.14
C ALA A 52 -34.70 -22.11 22.49
N TRP A 53 -34.40 -22.94 23.50
CA TRP A 53 -33.03 -23.27 23.89
C TRP A 53 -32.31 -24.13 22.85
N HIS A 54 -32.96 -25.14 22.28
CA HIS A 54 -32.42 -25.95 21.19
C HIS A 54 -32.04 -25.07 20.00
N HIS A 55 -32.95 -24.21 19.55
CA HIS A 55 -32.67 -23.28 18.46
C HIS A 55 -31.59 -22.25 18.82
N ARG A 56 -31.60 -21.69 20.04
CA ARG A 56 -30.56 -20.77 20.53
C ARG A 56 -29.19 -21.42 20.53
N LEU A 57 -29.04 -22.62 21.10
CA LEU A 57 -27.77 -23.33 21.20
C LEU A 57 -27.32 -23.86 19.85
N THR A 58 -28.25 -24.18 18.95
CA THR A 58 -27.93 -24.59 17.57
C THR A 58 -27.45 -23.39 16.75
N TYR A 59 -28.12 -22.25 16.84
CA TYR A 59 -27.67 -21.00 16.21
C TYR A 59 -26.38 -20.45 16.84
N ALA A 60 -26.24 -20.53 18.16
CA ALA A 60 -25.02 -20.14 18.86
C ALA A 60 -23.85 -21.06 18.48
N ALA A 61 -24.06 -22.38 18.39
CA ALA A 61 -23.05 -23.32 17.92
C ALA A 61 -22.71 -23.09 16.44
N ALA A 62 -23.68 -22.72 15.59
CA ALA A 62 -23.43 -22.33 14.20
C ALA A 62 -22.65 -21.01 14.10
N LYS A 63 -22.89 -20.05 15.00
CA LYS A 63 -22.15 -18.79 15.11
C LYS A 63 -20.73 -18.98 15.67
N VAL A 64 -20.51 -20.01 16.50
CA VAL A 64 -19.22 -20.34 17.14
C VAL A 64 -18.36 -21.30 16.30
N ARG A 65 -18.92 -21.98 15.28
CA ARG A 65 -18.10 -22.67 14.27
C ARG A 65 -17.37 -21.60 13.45
N GLY A 66 -16.23 -21.15 13.98
CA GLY A 66 -15.23 -20.41 13.24
C GLY A 66 -14.94 -21.15 11.95
N PHE A 67 -14.72 -20.40 10.86
CA PHE A 67 -14.53 -21.03 9.57
C PHE A 67 -13.24 -21.88 9.62
N ALA A 68 -13.32 -23.11 9.13
CA ALA A 68 -12.15 -23.97 9.05
C ALA A 68 -11.26 -23.47 7.91
N ILE A 69 -10.00 -23.14 8.23
CA ILE A 69 -9.01 -22.77 7.22
C ILE A 69 -8.78 -23.99 6.32
N ALA A 70 -8.91 -23.80 5.01
CA ALA A 70 -8.63 -24.83 4.02
C ALA A 70 -7.10 -25.07 3.88
N TRP A 71 -6.48 -25.68 4.89
CA TRP A 71 -5.03 -25.94 4.94
C TRP A 71 -4.50 -26.72 3.74
N GLY A 72 -5.32 -27.61 3.18
CA GLY A 72 -5.01 -28.37 1.96
C GLY A 72 -4.75 -27.49 0.73
N TRP A 73 -5.28 -26.26 0.69
CA TRP A 73 -4.96 -25.26 -0.33
C TRP A 73 -3.97 -24.21 0.17
N ALA A 74 -4.10 -23.77 1.42
CA ALA A 74 -3.28 -22.70 1.98
C ALA A 74 -1.79 -23.06 2.05
N ILE A 75 -1.44 -24.26 2.56
CA ILE A 75 -0.04 -24.66 2.73
C ILE A 75 0.65 -24.86 1.38
N PRO A 76 0.11 -25.62 0.41
CA PRO A 76 0.79 -25.80 -0.87
C PRO A 76 0.99 -24.48 -1.63
N LEU A 77 0.00 -23.57 -1.61
CA LEU A 77 0.12 -22.27 -2.28
C LEU A 77 1.10 -21.33 -1.57
N ALA A 78 1.14 -21.34 -0.24
CA ALA A 78 2.14 -20.60 0.52
C ALA A 78 3.55 -21.12 0.23
N LEU A 79 3.75 -22.45 0.23
CA LEU A 79 5.03 -23.07 -0.11
C LEU A 79 5.44 -22.77 -1.55
N LEU A 80 4.51 -22.82 -2.51
CA LEU A 80 4.79 -22.42 -3.89
C LEU A 80 5.24 -20.96 -3.96
N ASN A 81 4.53 -20.04 -3.30
CA ASN A 81 4.91 -18.63 -3.26
C ASN A 81 6.30 -18.42 -2.61
N ALA A 82 6.57 -19.13 -1.51
CA ALA A 82 7.85 -19.13 -0.82
C ALA A 82 9.00 -19.62 -1.70
N LEU A 83 8.81 -20.74 -2.42
CA LEU A 83 9.81 -21.28 -3.32
C LEU A 83 10.06 -20.35 -4.51
N LEU A 84 9.02 -19.69 -5.04
CA LEU A 84 9.18 -18.68 -6.10
C LEU A 84 9.96 -17.45 -5.61
N PHE A 85 9.68 -16.96 -4.40
CA PHE A 85 10.42 -15.84 -3.80
C PHE A 85 11.88 -16.22 -3.55
N TRP A 86 12.12 -17.40 -3.00
CA TRP A 86 13.47 -17.92 -2.81
C TRP A 86 14.23 -18.05 -4.13
N TRP A 87 13.62 -18.63 -5.16
CA TRP A 87 14.23 -18.76 -6.49
C TRP A 87 14.56 -17.40 -7.12
N LEU A 88 13.60 -16.47 -7.13
CA LEU A 88 13.75 -15.12 -7.69
C LEU A 88 14.62 -14.18 -6.85
N SER A 89 14.93 -14.53 -5.60
CA SER A 89 15.86 -13.76 -4.76
C SER A 89 17.33 -13.93 -5.17
N ASP A 90 17.63 -14.67 -6.24
CA ASP A 90 18.99 -14.85 -6.73
C ASP A 90 19.50 -13.55 -7.36
N ASP A 91 20.28 -12.81 -6.60
CA ASP A 91 20.88 -11.55 -7.02
C ASP A 91 21.96 -11.72 -8.09
N ALA A 92 22.49 -12.93 -8.29
CA ALA A 92 23.39 -13.21 -9.42
C ALA A 92 22.64 -13.24 -10.75
N HIS A 93 21.40 -13.74 -10.75
CA HIS A 93 20.63 -14.01 -11.98
C HIS A 93 19.46 -13.03 -12.20
N PHE A 94 18.82 -12.59 -11.13
CA PHE A 94 17.56 -11.84 -11.14
C PHE A 94 17.72 -10.43 -10.57
N MET A 95 18.63 -9.68 -11.19
CA MET A 95 18.74 -8.23 -10.97
C MET A 95 18.23 -7.47 -12.19
N VAL A 96 17.52 -6.38 -11.93
CA VAL A 96 17.17 -5.42 -12.97
C VAL A 96 18.44 -4.74 -13.44
N LYS A 97 18.72 -4.90 -14.73
CA LYS A 97 19.90 -4.37 -15.42
C LYS A 97 19.52 -3.07 -16.14
N LEU A 98 20.27 -2.01 -15.85
CA LEU A 98 20.25 -0.76 -16.58
C LEU A 98 21.44 -0.78 -17.53
N VAL A 99 21.15 -0.86 -18.83
CA VAL A 99 22.15 -0.96 -19.89
C VAL A 99 22.33 0.42 -20.50
N HIS A 100 23.56 0.91 -20.52
CA HIS A 100 23.88 2.14 -21.21
C HIS A 100 23.66 1.94 -22.71
N PRO A 101 22.81 2.75 -23.37
CA PRO A 101 22.38 2.49 -24.74
C PRO A 101 23.54 2.50 -25.74
N THR A 102 24.59 3.28 -25.48
CA THR A 102 25.67 3.50 -26.44
C THR A 102 27.00 2.81 -26.08
N THR A 103 27.36 2.69 -24.79
CA THR A 103 28.58 1.98 -24.37
C THR A 103 28.33 0.50 -24.09
N GLY A 104 27.08 0.09 -23.87
CA GLY A 104 26.73 -1.26 -23.46
C GLY A 104 27.05 -1.56 -21.98
N ASP A 105 27.49 -0.57 -21.20
CA ASP A 105 27.81 -0.75 -19.78
C ASP A 105 26.57 -1.18 -19.00
N VAL A 106 26.71 -2.24 -18.21
CA VAL A 106 25.61 -2.81 -17.43
C VAL A 106 25.78 -2.43 -15.97
N THR A 107 24.77 -1.75 -15.42
CA THR A 107 24.66 -1.48 -13.98
C THR A 107 23.44 -2.21 -13.42
N THR A 108 23.60 -2.85 -12.26
CA THR A 108 22.47 -3.47 -11.56
C THR A 108 21.85 -2.46 -10.59
N PHE A 109 20.52 -2.45 -10.49
CA PHE A 109 19.81 -1.48 -9.65
C PHE A 109 19.06 -2.12 -8.48
N LEU A 110 18.06 -2.96 -8.77
CA LEU A 110 17.27 -3.62 -7.74
C LEU A 110 16.99 -5.10 -8.09
N PRO A 111 16.71 -5.96 -7.10
CA PRO A 111 16.29 -7.33 -7.36
C PRO A 111 14.96 -7.36 -8.10
N THR A 112 14.87 -8.13 -9.18
CA THR A 112 13.63 -8.28 -9.98
C THR A 112 12.47 -8.76 -9.12
N LEU A 113 12.76 -9.54 -8.08
CA LEU A 113 11.80 -9.97 -7.07
C LEU A 113 11.00 -8.79 -6.49
N LEU A 114 11.59 -7.62 -6.24
CA LEU A 114 10.86 -6.48 -5.65
C LEU A 114 9.69 -5.99 -6.52
N LEU A 115 9.76 -6.18 -7.84
CA LEU A 115 8.67 -5.86 -8.77
C LEU A 115 7.65 -7.01 -8.88
N LEU A 116 8.04 -8.23 -8.52
CA LEU A 116 7.25 -9.45 -8.70
C LEU A 116 6.65 -10.02 -7.40
N ILE A 117 7.06 -9.54 -6.22
CA ILE A 117 6.53 -9.95 -4.91
C ILE A 117 5.00 -9.90 -4.92
N ALA A 118 4.44 -8.75 -5.26
CA ALA A 118 3.00 -8.57 -5.18
C ALA A 118 2.21 -9.30 -6.27
N PRO A 119 2.61 -9.29 -7.56
CA PRO A 119 1.96 -10.10 -8.60
C PRO A 119 1.91 -11.59 -8.26
N ILE A 120 3.03 -12.17 -7.81
CA ILE A 120 3.10 -13.60 -7.49
C ILE A 120 2.26 -13.91 -6.25
N ALA A 121 2.40 -13.11 -5.18
CA ALA A 121 1.59 -13.29 -3.98
C ALA A 121 0.09 -13.17 -4.28
N ALA A 122 -0.32 -12.17 -5.09
CA ALA A 122 -1.70 -11.99 -5.49
C ALA A 122 -2.22 -13.16 -6.33
N ALA A 123 -1.40 -13.74 -7.21
CA ALA A 123 -1.78 -14.93 -7.95
C ALA A 123 -2.08 -16.11 -7.02
N CYS A 124 -1.18 -16.43 -6.08
CA CYS A 124 -1.39 -17.49 -5.10
C CYS A 124 -2.62 -17.22 -4.21
N MET A 125 -2.79 -15.99 -3.75
CA MET A 125 -3.96 -15.55 -2.97
C MET A 125 -5.27 -15.71 -3.76
N LEU A 126 -5.30 -15.28 -5.01
CA LEU A 126 -6.49 -15.35 -5.87
C LEU A 126 -6.86 -16.78 -6.26
N ILE A 127 -5.87 -17.65 -6.46
CA ILE A 127 -6.07 -19.09 -6.68
C ILE A 127 -6.66 -19.72 -5.41
N TYR A 128 -6.11 -19.41 -4.23
CA TYR A 128 -6.65 -19.87 -2.95
C TYR A 128 -8.12 -19.46 -2.80
N LEU A 129 -8.43 -18.18 -3.00
CA LEU A 129 -9.79 -17.64 -2.87
C LEU A 129 -10.77 -18.31 -3.85
N ALA A 130 -10.36 -18.51 -5.12
CA ALA A 130 -11.20 -19.14 -6.13
C ALA A 130 -11.42 -20.65 -5.87
N ALA A 131 -10.37 -21.35 -5.44
CA ALA A 131 -10.44 -22.78 -5.15
C ALA A 131 -11.34 -23.07 -3.94
N VAL A 132 -11.23 -22.30 -2.86
CA VAL A 132 -12.02 -22.50 -1.64
C VAL A 132 -13.47 -22.05 -1.81
N SER A 133 -13.70 -20.93 -2.50
CA SER A 133 -15.07 -20.46 -2.76
C SER A 133 -15.82 -21.26 -3.84
N GLY A 134 -15.10 -22.03 -4.65
CA GLY A 134 -15.63 -22.75 -5.81
C GLY A 134 -16.17 -21.85 -6.92
N LYS A 135 -15.93 -20.53 -6.84
CA LYS A 135 -16.48 -19.51 -7.73
C LYS A 135 -15.42 -18.45 -8.05
N GLY A 136 -15.72 -17.56 -8.99
CA GLY A 136 -14.88 -16.39 -9.24
C GLY A 136 -13.60 -16.64 -10.05
N TRP A 137 -13.35 -17.87 -10.53
CA TRP A 137 -12.20 -18.21 -11.37
C TRP A 137 -11.97 -17.25 -12.54
N GLY A 138 -13.03 -16.87 -13.27
CA GLY A 138 -12.92 -15.91 -14.37
C GLY A 138 -12.44 -14.52 -13.92
N ARG A 139 -12.93 -14.03 -12.78
CA ARG A 139 -12.47 -12.74 -12.22
C ARG A 139 -11.04 -12.84 -11.68
N SER A 140 -10.70 -13.95 -11.02
CA SER A 140 -9.34 -14.23 -10.57
C SER A 140 -8.35 -14.29 -11.73
N ALA A 141 -8.69 -14.99 -12.82
CA ALA A 141 -7.87 -15.04 -14.01
C ALA A 141 -7.67 -13.65 -14.65
N LEU A 142 -8.74 -12.84 -14.72
CA LEU A 142 -8.65 -11.45 -15.19
C LEU A 142 -7.76 -10.57 -14.31
N ALA A 143 -7.90 -10.68 -12.98
CA ALA A 143 -7.08 -9.92 -12.04
C ALA A 143 -5.60 -10.33 -12.10
N ILE A 144 -5.32 -11.64 -12.14
CA ILE A 144 -3.96 -12.19 -12.30
C ILE A 144 -3.37 -11.73 -13.63
N GLY A 145 -4.12 -11.89 -14.73
CA GLY A 145 -3.68 -11.47 -16.05
C GLY A 145 -3.42 -9.97 -16.13
N GLY A 146 -4.30 -9.14 -15.58
CA GLY A 146 -4.13 -7.69 -15.56
C GLY A 146 -2.88 -7.23 -14.80
N VAL A 147 -2.62 -7.81 -13.63
CA VAL A 147 -1.42 -7.50 -12.84
C VAL A 147 -0.16 -8.04 -13.52
N ALA A 148 -0.21 -9.24 -14.10
CA ALA A 148 0.92 -9.81 -14.85
C ALA A 148 1.26 -8.98 -16.09
N ILE A 149 0.25 -8.50 -16.83
CA ILE A 149 0.43 -7.59 -17.97
C ILE A 149 1.05 -6.27 -17.50
N ALA A 150 0.61 -5.71 -16.37
CA ALA A 150 1.20 -4.49 -15.82
C ALA A 150 2.67 -4.69 -15.43
N SER A 151 3.01 -5.80 -14.77
CA SER A 151 4.40 -6.13 -14.42
C SER A 151 5.27 -6.36 -15.67
N PHE A 152 4.75 -7.07 -16.67
CA PHE A 152 5.42 -7.26 -17.95
C PHE A 152 5.65 -5.91 -18.65
N TYR A 153 4.63 -5.05 -18.69
CA TYR A 153 4.71 -3.71 -19.25
C TYR A 153 5.84 -2.89 -18.58
N VAL A 154 5.92 -2.91 -17.24
CA VAL A 154 7.00 -2.23 -16.50
C VAL A 154 8.37 -2.74 -16.94
N LEU A 155 8.57 -4.06 -16.96
CA LEU A 155 9.84 -4.70 -17.32
C LEU A 155 10.22 -4.49 -18.79
N TRP A 156 9.23 -4.38 -19.67
CA TRP A 156 9.42 -4.16 -21.09
C TRP A 156 9.72 -2.69 -21.42
N VAL A 157 9.07 -1.74 -20.73
CA VAL A 157 9.13 -0.31 -21.05
C VAL A 157 10.30 0.40 -20.39
N TYR A 158 10.68 0.05 -19.15
CA TYR A 158 11.78 0.74 -18.46
C TYR A 158 13.09 0.84 -19.26
N PRO A 159 13.58 -0.22 -19.98
CA PRO A 159 14.86 -0.11 -20.68
C PRO A 159 14.77 0.80 -21.91
N GLN A 160 13.55 1.06 -22.39
CA GLN A 160 13.30 1.90 -23.55
C GLN A 160 13.16 3.38 -23.18
N THR A 161 13.16 3.72 -21.90
CA THR A 161 12.71 5.03 -21.45
C THR A 161 13.77 5.79 -20.67
N GLY A 162 14.05 7.01 -21.12
CA GLY A 162 14.68 8.05 -20.31
C GLY A 162 16.14 7.78 -19.91
N SER A 163 16.63 8.62 -18.99
CA SER A 163 17.98 8.55 -18.44
C SER A 163 18.01 7.52 -17.32
N ARG A 164 19.21 7.09 -16.90
CA ARG A 164 19.36 6.19 -15.74
C ARG A 164 18.61 6.72 -14.50
N PRO A 165 18.73 8.00 -14.08
CA PRO A 165 17.94 8.51 -12.96
C PRO A 165 16.43 8.41 -13.15
N PHE A 166 15.93 8.56 -14.39
CA PHE A 166 14.51 8.36 -14.68
C PHE A 166 14.11 6.89 -14.50
N GLN A 167 14.89 5.96 -15.05
CA GLN A 167 14.63 4.52 -14.93
C GLN A 167 14.63 4.08 -13.47
N GLU A 168 15.61 4.52 -12.68
CA GLU A 168 15.70 4.24 -11.24
C GLU A 168 14.46 4.76 -10.50
N GLN A 169 14.02 5.99 -10.78
CA GLN A 169 12.81 6.57 -10.19
C GLN A 169 11.54 5.81 -10.60
N TYR A 170 11.40 5.50 -11.88
CA TYR A 170 10.25 4.76 -12.39
C TYR A 170 10.16 3.38 -11.75
N LEU A 171 11.25 2.60 -11.75
CA LEU A 171 11.30 1.28 -11.14
C LEU A 171 11.01 1.32 -9.63
N GLY A 172 11.56 2.30 -8.91
CA GLY A 172 11.26 2.52 -7.50
C GLY A 172 9.77 2.82 -7.26
N LEU A 173 9.14 3.63 -8.11
CA LEU A 173 7.70 3.87 -8.04
C LEU A 173 6.90 2.60 -8.34
N MET A 174 7.30 1.80 -9.33
CA MET A 174 6.59 0.57 -9.69
C MET A 174 6.63 -0.46 -8.56
N ALA A 175 7.74 -0.55 -7.82
CA ALA A 175 7.85 -1.39 -6.63
C ALA A 175 6.80 -1.04 -5.55
N MET A 176 6.32 0.21 -5.50
CA MET A 176 5.26 0.65 -4.59
C MET A 176 3.85 0.54 -5.18
N HIS A 177 3.68 0.74 -6.49
CA HIS A 177 2.35 0.74 -7.13
C HIS A 177 1.86 -0.64 -7.55
N LEU A 178 2.75 -1.56 -7.95
CA LEU A 178 2.37 -2.92 -8.29
C LEU A 178 1.71 -3.65 -7.11
N PRO A 179 2.18 -3.51 -5.85
CA PRO A 179 1.43 -3.98 -4.68
C PRO A 179 0.02 -3.43 -4.55
N LEU A 180 -0.16 -2.12 -4.76
CA LEU A 180 -1.47 -1.49 -4.70
C LEU A 180 -2.41 -2.02 -5.80
N LEU A 181 -1.89 -2.19 -7.03
CA LEU A 181 -2.66 -2.75 -8.14
C LEU A 181 -3.00 -4.23 -7.92
N ALA A 182 -2.05 -5.02 -7.42
CA ALA A 182 -2.25 -6.42 -7.10
C ALA A 182 -3.33 -6.61 -6.02
N TRP A 183 -3.29 -5.77 -4.97
CA TRP A 183 -4.31 -5.76 -3.93
C TRP A 183 -5.69 -5.30 -4.44
N ALA A 184 -5.72 -4.29 -5.33
CA ALA A 184 -6.95 -3.90 -6.02
C ALA A 184 -7.52 -5.04 -6.87
N GLY A 185 -6.66 -5.86 -7.48
CA GLY A 185 -7.02 -7.11 -8.15
C GLY A 185 -7.72 -8.09 -7.22
N VAL A 186 -7.22 -8.29 -5.99
CA VAL A 186 -7.89 -9.09 -4.95
C VAL A 186 -9.26 -8.50 -4.58
N GLY A 187 -9.37 -7.18 -4.45
CA GLY A 187 -10.66 -6.52 -4.19
C GLY A 187 -11.66 -6.72 -5.34
N LEU A 188 -11.21 -6.67 -6.60
CA LEU A 188 -12.07 -6.86 -7.78
C LEU A 188 -12.74 -8.24 -7.83
N THR A 189 -12.05 -9.28 -7.35
CA THR A 189 -12.60 -10.64 -7.34
C THR A 189 -13.61 -10.85 -6.22
N LEU A 190 -13.33 -10.28 -5.04
CA LEU A 190 -14.15 -10.43 -3.85
C LEU A 190 -15.41 -9.56 -3.85
N LEU A 191 -15.39 -8.42 -4.55
CA LEU A 191 -16.55 -7.52 -4.58
C LEU A 191 -17.66 -8.02 -5.53
N PRO A 192 -18.94 -7.99 -5.10
CA PRO A 192 -20.06 -8.40 -5.93
C PRO A 192 -20.23 -7.47 -7.15
N GLY A 193 -20.90 -7.97 -8.20
CA GLY A 193 -21.11 -7.21 -9.44
C GLY A 193 -21.91 -5.91 -9.23
N ARG A 194 -22.84 -5.88 -8.26
CA ARG A 194 -23.49 -4.66 -7.77
C ARG A 194 -22.76 -4.18 -6.51
N ARG A 195 -21.75 -3.32 -6.69
CA ARG A 195 -20.92 -2.81 -5.60
C ARG A 195 -21.72 -1.88 -4.68
N ARG A 196 -21.96 -2.30 -3.44
CA ARG A 196 -22.44 -1.38 -2.39
C ARG A 196 -21.23 -0.78 -1.68
N PRO A 197 -21.29 0.50 -1.25
CA PRO A 197 -20.20 1.11 -0.50
C PRO A 197 -19.78 0.32 0.76
N ALA A 198 -20.74 -0.30 1.43
CA ALA A 198 -20.51 -1.15 2.59
C ALA A 198 -19.63 -2.37 2.27
N ASP A 199 -19.79 -3.00 1.11
CA ASP A 199 -18.97 -4.17 0.72
C ASP A 199 -17.52 -3.77 0.49
N THR A 200 -17.29 -2.64 -0.19
CA THR A 200 -15.94 -2.09 -0.40
C THR A 200 -15.30 -1.71 0.93
N PHE A 201 -16.06 -1.05 1.80
CA PHE A 201 -15.57 -0.64 3.11
C PHE A 201 -15.21 -1.86 3.99
N ALA A 202 -16.04 -2.90 4.01
CA ALA A 202 -15.76 -4.14 4.72
C ALA A 202 -14.51 -4.85 4.19
N PHE A 203 -14.32 -4.88 2.86
CA PHE A 203 -13.10 -5.40 2.25
C PHE A 203 -11.86 -4.61 2.69
N LEU A 204 -11.93 -3.26 2.74
CA LEU A 204 -10.81 -2.42 3.16
C LEU A 204 -10.43 -2.65 4.63
N ILE A 205 -11.42 -2.78 5.53
CA ILE A 205 -11.16 -3.12 6.94
C ILE A 205 -10.51 -4.51 7.04
N LYS A 206 -11.05 -5.52 6.35
CA LYS A 206 -10.41 -6.84 6.33
C LYS A 206 -9.02 -6.83 5.74
N SER A 207 -8.76 -5.95 4.76
CA SER A 207 -7.40 -5.77 4.22
C SER A 207 -6.43 -5.28 5.29
N LEU A 208 -6.87 -4.37 6.16
CA LEU A 208 -6.06 -3.89 7.28
C LEU A 208 -5.77 -5.01 8.29
N GLU A 209 -6.75 -5.88 8.56
CA GLU A 209 -6.54 -7.05 9.43
C GLU A 209 -5.55 -8.05 8.81
N VAL A 210 -5.65 -8.33 7.51
CA VAL A 210 -4.67 -9.18 6.80
C VAL A 210 -3.27 -8.57 6.88
N LEU A 211 -3.15 -7.25 6.73
CA LEU A 211 -1.87 -6.55 6.85
C LEU A 211 -1.29 -6.64 8.26
N VAL A 212 -2.11 -6.46 9.30
CA VAL A 212 -1.68 -6.63 10.70
C VAL A 212 -1.24 -8.07 10.96
N MET A 213 -1.99 -9.06 10.48
CA MET A 213 -1.64 -10.46 10.63
C MET A 213 -0.34 -10.81 9.88
N ALA A 214 -0.16 -10.29 8.67
CA ALA A 214 1.10 -10.40 7.94
C ALA A 214 2.25 -9.77 8.72
N GLY A 215 2.05 -8.60 9.34
CA GLY A 215 3.03 -7.97 10.22
C GLY A 215 3.42 -8.83 11.43
N LEU A 216 2.44 -9.48 12.07
CA LEU A 216 2.67 -10.41 13.18
C LEU A 216 3.46 -11.65 12.73
N PHE A 217 3.12 -12.24 11.59
CA PHE A 217 3.88 -13.35 11.02
C PHE A 217 5.30 -12.93 10.61
N MET A 218 5.49 -11.74 10.04
CA MET A 218 6.82 -11.21 9.74
C MET A 218 7.64 -11.01 11.02
N ALA A 219 7.06 -10.46 12.09
CA ALA A 219 7.76 -10.25 13.36
C ALA A 219 8.19 -11.58 13.99
N ALA A 220 7.29 -12.57 14.03
CA ALA A 220 7.60 -13.92 14.48
C ALA A 220 8.66 -14.59 13.59
N GLY A 221 8.56 -14.42 12.27
CA GLY A 221 9.53 -14.93 11.30
C GLY A 221 10.91 -14.32 11.48
N VAL A 222 11.03 -12.99 11.64
CA VAL A 222 12.29 -12.30 11.89
C VAL A 222 12.93 -12.79 13.19
N LEU A 223 12.15 -12.91 14.26
CA LEU A 223 12.65 -13.47 15.54
C LEU A 223 13.18 -14.89 15.35
N PHE A 224 12.42 -15.74 14.64
CA PHE A 224 12.84 -17.11 14.36
C PHE A 224 14.11 -17.17 13.52
N ILE A 225 14.24 -16.31 12.50
CA ILE A 225 15.46 -16.19 11.67
C ILE A 225 16.64 -15.74 12.52
N MET A 226 16.47 -14.72 13.37
CA MET A 226 17.53 -14.23 14.26
C MET A 226 18.01 -15.32 15.22
N VAL A 227 17.08 -16.04 15.86
CA VAL A 227 17.42 -17.16 16.76
C VAL A 227 18.13 -18.28 15.99
N THR A 228 17.64 -18.64 14.81
CA THR A 228 18.25 -19.68 13.96
C THR A 228 19.69 -19.30 13.61
N PHE A 229 19.91 -18.09 13.10
CA PHE A 229 21.24 -17.65 12.70
C PHE A 229 22.16 -17.53 13.92
N GLY A 230 21.65 -17.06 15.06
CA GLY A 230 22.39 -17.01 16.32
C GLY A 230 22.81 -18.38 16.83
N LEU A 231 21.93 -19.39 16.76
CA LEU A 231 22.23 -20.76 17.17
C LEU A 231 23.32 -21.40 16.30
N PHE A 232 23.24 -21.25 14.98
CA PHE A 232 24.28 -21.77 14.08
C PHE A 232 25.61 -21.01 14.24
N SER A 233 25.56 -19.68 14.39
CA SER A 233 26.75 -18.87 14.65
C SER A 233 27.44 -19.23 15.97
N ALA A 234 26.68 -19.59 17.01
CA ALA A 234 27.24 -20.03 18.29
C ALA A 234 27.98 -21.37 18.19
N LEU A 235 27.69 -22.17 17.16
CA LEU A 235 28.40 -23.41 16.83
C LEU A 235 29.55 -23.20 15.84
N ASP A 236 29.89 -21.95 15.52
CA ASP A 236 30.86 -21.58 14.48
C ASP A 236 30.47 -22.10 13.08
N VAL A 237 29.15 -22.25 12.83
CA VAL A 237 28.61 -22.67 11.54
C VAL A 237 28.01 -21.46 10.81
N THR A 238 28.61 -21.05 9.70
CA THR A 238 28.05 -20.02 8.81
C THR A 238 27.09 -20.66 7.81
N LEU A 239 25.82 -20.26 7.83
CA LEU A 239 24.84 -20.71 6.85
C LEU A 239 25.17 -20.17 5.45
N SER A 240 25.04 -21.01 4.42
CA SER A 240 25.28 -20.60 3.03
C SER A 240 24.27 -19.54 2.55
N THR A 241 24.65 -18.75 1.54
CA THR A 241 23.79 -17.72 0.94
C THR A 241 22.46 -18.30 0.44
N LEU A 242 22.48 -19.53 -0.09
CA LEU A 242 21.29 -20.28 -0.50
C LEU A 242 20.30 -20.47 0.66
N VAL A 243 20.80 -20.90 1.82
CA VAL A 243 19.99 -21.13 3.02
C VAL A 243 19.50 -19.81 3.59
N GLN A 244 20.36 -18.79 3.67
CA GLN A 244 19.97 -17.46 4.15
C GLN A 244 18.82 -16.88 3.33
N ARG A 245 18.91 -16.98 1.99
CA ARG A 245 17.84 -16.56 1.07
C ARG A 245 16.55 -17.35 1.26
N LEU A 246 16.63 -18.65 1.52
CA LEU A 246 15.45 -19.47 1.79
C LEU A 246 14.72 -18.99 3.06
N PHE A 247 15.46 -18.71 4.13
CA PHE A 247 14.89 -18.19 5.36
C PHE A 247 14.26 -16.80 5.17
N ILE A 248 14.96 -15.88 4.51
CA ILE A 248 14.52 -14.49 4.37
C ILE A 248 13.44 -14.36 3.29
N ALA A 249 13.76 -14.68 2.03
CA ALA A 249 12.84 -14.52 0.91
C ALA A 249 11.76 -15.60 0.89
N GLY A 250 12.14 -16.87 1.14
CA GLY A 250 11.18 -17.97 1.23
C GLY A 250 10.24 -17.81 2.43
N GLY A 251 10.78 -17.51 3.61
CA GLY A 251 9.97 -17.20 4.80
C GLY A 251 9.02 -16.03 4.56
N GLY A 252 9.50 -14.94 3.97
CA GLY A 252 8.66 -13.80 3.57
C GLY A 252 7.56 -14.17 2.56
N GLY A 253 7.82 -15.11 1.65
CA GLY A 253 6.84 -15.60 0.69
C GLY A 253 5.71 -16.43 1.30
N LEU A 254 5.89 -17.06 2.48
CA LEU A 254 4.79 -17.75 3.15
C LEU A 254 3.71 -16.77 3.64
N VAL A 255 4.13 -15.58 4.06
CA VAL A 255 3.34 -14.67 4.88
C VAL A 255 2.06 -14.18 4.20
N PRO A 256 2.05 -13.63 2.96
CA PRO A 256 0.85 -13.05 2.38
C PRO A 256 -0.30 -14.07 2.23
N VAL A 257 0.02 -15.28 1.80
CA VAL A 257 -0.97 -16.35 1.57
C VAL A 257 -1.53 -16.86 2.91
N LEU A 258 -0.66 -17.11 3.90
CA LEU A 258 -1.08 -17.57 5.21
C LEU A 258 -1.89 -16.51 5.96
N ALA A 259 -1.46 -15.24 5.92
CA ALA A 259 -2.19 -14.15 6.55
C ALA A 259 -3.60 -13.99 5.95
N LEU A 260 -3.73 -14.07 4.63
CA LEU A 260 -5.04 -14.05 3.98
C LEU A 260 -5.89 -15.26 4.38
N ALA A 261 -5.32 -16.47 4.35
CA ALA A 261 -6.05 -17.71 4.65
C ALA A 261 -6.56 -17.77 6.11
N VAL A 262 -5.82 -17.17 7.04
CA VAL A 262 -6.20 -17.11 8.46
C VAL A 262 -7.29 -16.07 8.71
N ILE A 263 -7.27 -14.93 8.00
CA ILE A 263 -8.15 -13.79 8.31
C ILE A 263 -9.41 -13.74 7.44
N TYR A 264 -9.35 -14.24 6.21
CA TYR A 264 -10.41 -14.05 5.24
C TYR A 264 -11.12 -15.35 4.90
N ASN A 265 -12.43 -15.44 5.16
CA ASN A 265 -13.24 -16.58 4.77
C ASN A 265 -13.68 -16.45 3.29
N PRO A 266 -13.18 -17.28 2.36
CA PRO A 266 -13.47 -17.13 0.93
C PRO A 266 -14.93 -17.45 0.56
N THR A 267 -15.67 -18.13 1.45
CA THR A 267 -17.05 -18.56 1.19
C THR A 267 -18.09 -17.47 1.51
N LEU A 268 -17.67 -16.38 2.16
CA LEU A 268 -18.54 -15.29 2.58
C LEU A 268 -18.26 -13.99 1.80
N PRO A 269 -19.29 -13.18 1.50
CA PRO A 269 -19.08 -11.85 0.95
C PRO A 269 -18.39 -10.93 1.97
N PRO A 270 -17.69 -9.84 1.55
CA PRO A 270 -16.93 -8.97 2.44
C PRO A 270 -17.73 -8.42 3.63
N ALA A 271 -18.97 -7.99 3.42
CA ALA A 271 -19.81 -7.44 4.48
C ALA A 271 -20.31 -8.49 5.50
N ALA A 272 -20.22 -9.79 5.19
CA ALA A 272 -20.63 -10.88 6.08
C ALA A 272 -19.44 -11.56 6.77
N GLN A 273 -18.22 -11.04 6.60
CA GLN A 273 -17.05 -11.53 7.33
C GLN A 273 -17.24 -11.31 8.84
N SER A 274 -16.57 -12.12 9.65
CA SER A 274 -16.60 -11.97 11.11
C SER A 274 -15.74 -10.79 11.53
N PHE A 275 -16.34 -9.77 12.14
CA PHE A 275 -15.60 -8.61 12.71
C PHE A 275 -15.57 -8.61 14.24
N ASP A 276 -16.19 -9.62 14.85
CA ASP A 276 -16.31 -9.78 16.30
C ASP A 276 -15.22 -10.69 16.91
N GLU A 277 -14.29 -11.17 16.10
CA GLU A 277 -13.18 -12.02 16.53
C GLU A 277 -12.10 -11.20 17.28
N GLY A 278 -11.26 -11.90 18.06
CA GLY A 278 -10.28 -11.29 18.96
C GLY A 278 -9.35 -10.30 18.24
N LEU A 279 -8.78 -10.68 17.09
CA LEU A 279 -7.88 -9.80 16.35
C LEU A 279 -8.61 -8.57 15.79
N SER A 280 -9.78 -8.75 15.17
CA SER A 280 -10.56 -7.65 14.58
C SER A 280 -10.93 -6.60 15.65
N LYS A 281 -11.36 -7.06 16.83
CA LYS A 281 -11.66 -6.19 17.98
C LYS A 281 -10.41 -5.46 18.47
N LEU A 282 -9.28 -6.16 18.58
CA LEU A 282 -8.01 -5.56 19.01
C LEU A 282 -7.55 -4.48 18.02
N VAL A 283 -7.57 -4.75 16.72
CA VAL A 283 -7.19 -3.79 15.68
C VAL A 283 -8.09 -2.56 15.71
N ALA A 284 -9.41 -2.76 15.75
CA ALA A 284 -10.36 -1.65 15.81
C ALA A 284 -10.21 -0.82 17.10
N LEU A 285 -10.00 -1.48 18.25
CA LEU A 285 -9.77 -0.81 19.53
C LEU A 285 -8.47 -0.01 19.51
N LEU A 286 -7.37 -0.60 19.04
CA LEU A 286 -6.07 0.04 18.92
C LEU A 286 -6.18 1.32 18.09
N LEU A 287 -6.82 1.26 16.92
CA LEU A 287 -6.99 2.42 16.05
C LEU A 287 -7.90 3.49 16.66
N ARG A 288 -8.93 3.11 17.42
CA ARG A 288 -9.75 4.07 18.16
C ARG A 288 -9.00 4.74 19.31
N VAL A 289 -8.08 4.04 19.96
CA VAL A 289 -7.20 4.59 21.01
C VAL A 289 -6.16 5.55 20.40
N LEU A 290 -5.66 5.24 19.20
CA LEU A 290 -4.74 6.12 18.49
C LEU A 290 -5.39 7.41 17.98
N LEU A 291 -6.71 7.42 17.71
CA LEU A 291 -7.44 8.58 17.21
C LEU A 291 -7.23 9.86 18.07
N PRO A 292 -7.50 9.89 19.39
CA PRO A 292 -7.28 11.08 20.21
C PRO A 292 -5.79 11.47 20.29
N LEU A 293 -4.87 10.49 20.27
CA LEU A 293 -3.44 10.77 20.26
C LEU A 293 -3.03 11.47 18.95
N THR A 294 -3.49 10.98 17.81
CA THR A 294 -3.22 11.60 16.51
C THR A 294 -3.82 12.99 16.41
N LEU A 295 -5.04 13.20 16.94
CA LEU A 295 -5.64 14.53 17.05
C LEU A 295 -4.73 15.49 17.83
N LEU A 296 -4.27 15.07 19.01
CA LEU A 296 -3.37 15.87 19.84
C LEU A 296 -2.07 16.22 19.10
N VAL A 297 -1.44 15.23 18.47
CA VAL A 297 -0.21 15.44 17.69
C VAL A 297 -0.43 16.41 16.55
N LEU A 298 -1.51 16.27 15.76
CA LEU A 298 -1.81 17.19 14.66
C LEU A 298 -2.13 18.60 15.15
N LEU A 299 -2.84 18.75 16.27
CA LEU A 299 -3.12 20.07 16.87
C LEU A 299 -1.83 20.77 17.30
N ILE A 300 -0.98 20.07 18.04
CA ILE A 300 0.34 20.59 18.44
C ILE A 300 1.13 20.99 17.19
N TYR A 301 1.20 20.09 16.21
CA TYR A 301 1.96 20.31 14.99
C TYR A 301 1.49 21.54 14.21
N ILE A 302 0.17 21.71 14.03
CA ILE A 302 -0.41 22.89 13.38
C ILE A 302 -0.02 24.17 14.13
N GLY A 303 0.07 24.14 15.47
CA GLY A 303 0.57 25.25 16.27
C GLY A 303 2.02 25.63 15.97
N PHE A 304 2.86 24.68 15.55
CA PHE A 304 4.26 24.93 15.17
C PHE A 304 4.43 25.43 13.72
N ILE A 305 3.43 25.24 12.84
CA ILE A 305 3.53 25.62 11.42
C ILE A 305 3.84 27.12 11.23
N PRO A 306 3.17 28.09 11.89
CA PRO A 306 3.45 29.51 11.69
C PRO A 306 4.90 29.90 11.98
N PHE A 307 5.53 29.25 12.95
CA PHE A 307 6.92 29.49 13.35
C PHE A 307 7.94 28.80 12.44
N ASN A 308 7.52 27.78 11.69
CA ASN A 308 8.38 26.94 10.84
C ASN A 308 7.88 26.90 9.38
N PHE A 309 7.18 27.93 8.93
CA PHE A 309 6.37 27.90 7.72
C PHE A 309 7.18 27.56 6.45
N ARG A 310 8.46 27.94 6.40
CA ARG A 310 9.35 27.71 5.25
C ARG A 310 9.91 26.29 5.16
N GLN A 311 9.88 25.51 6.25
CA GLN A 311 10.54 24.20 6.33
C GLN A 311 10.17 23.24 5.19
N PRO A 312 8.89 23.06 4.83
CA PRO A 312 8.52 22.13 3.75
C PRO A 312 8.84 22.67 2.36
N PHE A 313 9.00 23.99 2.22
CA PHE A 313 9.37 24.58 0.93
C PHE A 313 10.85 24.34 0.63
N GLU A 314 11.68 24.28 1.67
CA GLU A 314 13.14 24.16 1.57
C GLU A 314 13.59 22.69 1.71
N ASN A 315 13.09 21.96 2.70
CA ASN A 315 13.53 20.60 3.04
C ASN A 315 12.62 19.51 2.49
N ARG A 316 13.15 18.66 1.60
CA ARG A 316 12.37 17.59 0.93
C ARG A 316 11.93 16.47 1.88
N ASP A 317 12.73 16.22 2.92
CA ASP A 317 12.50 15.11 3.84
C ASP A 317 11.21 15.34 4.66
N VAL A 318 10.90 16.61 4.93
CA VAL A 318 9.67 17.01 5.60
C VAL A 318 8.43 16.62 4.76
N LEU A 319 8.49 16.75 3.42
CA LEU A 319 7.39 16.37 2.53
C LEU A 319 7.16 14.86 2.49
N ILE A 320 8.23 14.06 2.60
CA ILE A 320 8.11 12.60 2.66
C ILE A 320 7.35 12.21 3.93
N ILE A 321 7.70 12.83 5.07
CA ILE A 321 7.04 12.59 6.35
C ILE A 321 5.56 13.00 6.30
N TYR A 322 5.22 14.15 5.71
CA TYR A 322 3.83 14.58 5.57
C TYR A 322 2.98 13.63 4.72
N ASN A 323 3.53 13.16 3.61
CA ASN A 323 2.85 12.18 2.78
C ASN A 323 2.60 10.88 3.56
N GLY A 324 3.61 10.37 4.26
CA GLY A 324 3.47 9.22 5.15
C GLY A 324 2.38 9.43 6.22
N MET A 325 2.36 10.61 6.84
CA MET A 325 1.32 10.99 7.81
C MET A 325 -0.09 10.98 7.20
N LEU A 326 -0.28 11.53 6.00
CA LEU A 326 -1.59 11.50 5.33
C LEU A 326 -2.10 10.08 5.10
N PHE A 327 -1.23 9.17 4.63
CA PHE A 327 -1.60 7.76 4.49
C PHE A 327 -1.92 7.10 5.83
N ALA A 328 -1.13 7.39 6.88
CA ALA A 328 -1.37 6.89 8.22
C ALA A 328 -2.71 7.38 8.79
N VAL A 329 -3.06 8.65 8.60
CA VAL A 329 -4.36 9.21 9.02
C VAL A 329 -5.51 8.58 8.23
N ILE A 330 -5.36 8.36 6.93
CA ILE A 330 -6.40 7.70 6.13
C ILE A 330 -6.62 6.26 6.59
N ALA A 331 -5.55 5.51 6.86
CA ALA A 331 -5.64 4.16 7.42
C ALA A 331 -6.29 4.15 8.82
N LEU A 332 -5.95 5.14 9.67
CA LEU A 332 -6.54 5.32 10.98
C LEU A 332 -8.04 5.64 10.90
N LEU A 333 -8.45 6.56 10.01
CA LEU A 333 -9.85 6.90 9.77
C LEU A 333 -10.65 5.69 9.27
N LEU A 334 -10.04 4.88 8.38
CA LEU A 334 -10.63 3.63 7.89
C LEU A 334 -10.88 2.65 9.05
N GLY A 335 -9.84 2.29 9.80
CA GLY A 335 -9.96 1.23 10.81
C GLY A 335 -10.55 1.66 12.16
N ALA A 336 -10.58 2.95 12.48
CA ALA A 336 -11.28 3.44 13.67
C ALA A 336 -12.82 3.42 13.49
N THR A 337 -13.30 3.50 12.24
CA THR A 337 -14.72 3.57 11.90
C THR A 337 -15.38 2.18 12.00
N PRO A 338 -16.53 2.03 12.72
CA PRO A 338 -17.26 0.75 12.83
C PRO A 338 -17.92 0.33 11.50
N LEU A 339 -18.34 -0.93 11.41
CA LEU A 339 -19.07 -1.45 10.24
C LEU A 339 -20.57 -1.27 10.34
N ALA A 340 -21.15 -1.49 11.52
CA ALA A 340 -22.55 -1.18 11.79
C ALA A 340 -22.66 -0.07 12.86
N ALA A 341 -23.69 0.76 12.72
CA ALA A 341 -23.96 1.83 13.69
C ALA A 341 -24.40 1.27 15.05
N ASP A 342 -25.02 0.09 15.05
CA ASP A 342 -25.57 -0.57 16.24
C ASP A 342 -24.50 -1.24 17.10
N ASP A 343 -23.26 -1.36 16.60
CA ASP A 343 -22.11 -1.91 17.33
C ASP A 343 -21.64 -0.99 18.48
N LEU A 344 -22.13 0.26 18.53
CA LEU A 344 -21.69 1.28 19.46
C LEU A 344 -22.85 1.92 20.22
N ALA A 345 -22.63 2.18 21.51
CA ALA A 345 -23.53 3.01 22.29
C ALA A 345 -23.72 4.39 21.61
N PRO A 346 -24.94 4.96 21.59
CA PRO A 346 -25.22 6.21 20.87
C PRO A 346 -24.36 7.40 21.29
N ALA A 347 -23.91 7.44 22.55
CA ALA A 347 -22.98 8.47 23.03
C ALA A 347 -21.58 8.31 22.41
N VAL A 348 -21.06 7.08 22.36
CA VAL A 348 -19.74 6.77 21.79
C VAL A 348 -19.73 7.03 20.29
N ALA A 349 -20.77 6.62 19.57
CA ALA A 349 -20.90 6.86 18.13
C ALA A 349 -20.86 8.36 17.79
N ARG A 350 -21.51 9.22 18.59
CA ARG A 350 -21.49 10.68 18.41
C ARG A 350 -20.09 11.27 18.60
N TRP A 351 -19.37 10.88 19.64
CA TRP A 351 -18.00 11.37 19.89
C TRP A 351 -17.01 10.84 18.86
N LEU A 352 -17.14 9.58 18.47
CA LEU A 352 -16.32 8.99 17.41
C LEU A 352 -16.51 9.73 16.08
N ARG A 353 -17.76 10.00 15.68
CA ARG A 353 -18.05 10.81 14.48
C ARG A 353 -17.37 12.18 14.55
N ARG A 354 -17.46 12.88 15.68
CA ARG A 354 -16.81 14.18 15.88
C ARG A 354 -15.28 14.07 15.79
N GLY A 355 -14.70 13.03 16.39
CA GLY A 355 -13.26 12.75 16.31
C GLY A 355 -12.79 12.50 14.89
N ILE A 356 -13.52 11.69 14.11
CA ILE A 356 -13.26 11.44 12.69
C ILE A 356 -13.31 12.74 11.87
N ILE A 357 -14.34 13.57 12.09
CA ILE A 357 -14.49 14.86 11.39
C ILE A 357 -13.33 15.80 11.75
N ALA A 358 -13.01 15.94 13.03
CA ALA A 358 -11.89 16.78 13.48
C ALA A 358 -10.56 16.30 12.90
N LEU A 359 -10.31 14.99 12.93
CA LEU A 359 -9.08 14.40 12.43
C LEU A 359 -8.96 14.61 10.91
N ALA A 360 -10.04 14.39 10.16
CA ALA A 360 -10.08 14.63 8.73
C ALA A 360 -9.87 16.11 8.38
N ALA A 361 -10.43 17.04 9.16
CA ALA A 361 -10.26 18.49 8.95
C ALA A 361 -8.83 18.95 9.22
N LEU A 362 -8.21 18.49 10.32
CA LEU A 362 -6.82 18.82 10.64
C LEU A 362 -5.86 18.22 9.61
N ALA A 363 -6.07 16.96 9.22
CA ALA A 363 -5.27 16.31 8.19
C ALA A 363 -5.44 16.98 6.82
N LEU A 364 -6.64 17.46 6.48
CA LEU A 364 -6.87 18.25 5.28
C LEU A 364 -6.08 19.56 5.30
N LEU A 365 -6.08 20.28 6.43
CA LEU A 365 -5.33 21.52 6.58
C LEU A 365 -3.82 21.29 6.39
N VAL A 366 -3.26 20.29 7.09
CA VAL A 366 -1.84 19.94 6.94
C VAL A 366 -1.55 19.42 5.53
N GLY A 367 -2.45 18.65 4.93
CA GLY A 367 -2.32 18.12 3.59
C GLY A 367 -2.31 19.21 2.51
N VAL A 368 -3.21 20.20 2.59
CA VAL A 368 -3.23 21.35 1.68
C VAL A 368 -1.96 22.18 1.81
N TYR A 369 -1.47 22.38 3.03
CA TYR A 369 -0.20 23.07 3.29
C TYR A 369 0.99 22.33 2.66
N ALA A 370 1.11 21.02 2.90
CA ALA A 370 2.16 20.20 2.30
C ALA A 370 2.06 20.14 0.77
N PHE A 371 0.84 20.08 0.23
CA PHE A 371 0.58 20.10 -1.20
C PHE A 371 1.00 21.41 -1.86
N ALA A 372 0.74 22.55 -1.21
CA ALA A 372 1.21 23.85 -1.67
C ALA A 372 2.75 23.90 -1.76
N ALA A 373 3.46 23.31 -0.80
CA ALA A 373 4.92 23.20 -0.84
C ALA A 373 5.41 22.31 -2.01
N ILE A 374 4.74 21.19 -2.28
CA ILE A 374 5.04 20.33 -3.43
C ILE A 374 4.86 21.10 -4.74
N LEU A 375 3.74 21.82 -4.89
CA LEU A 375 3.46 22.63 -6.07
C LEU A 375 4.49 23.75 -6.25
N TYR A 376 4.83 24.47 -5.18
CA TYR A 376 5.85 25.52 -5.20
C TYR A 376 7.21 25.00 -5.68
N ARG A 377 7.67 23.88 -5.12
CA ARG A 377 8.92 23.24 -5.54
C ARG A 377 8.86 22.78 -7.00
N THR A 378 7.71 22.27 -7.43
CA THR A 378 7.48 21.82 -8.81
C THR A 378 7.41 22.97 -9.79
N ALA A 379 6.99 24.17 -9.36
CA ALA A 379 6.96 25.37 -10.19
C ALA A 379 8.34 26.01 -10.34
N ILE A 380 9.19 25.93 -9.30
CA ILE A 380 10.55 26.49 -9.32
C ILE A 380 11.56 25.55 -9.98
N ASP A 381 11.49 24.26 -9.68
CA ASP A 381 12.29 23.27 -10.38
C ASP A 381 11.50 22.65 -11.55
N LYS A 382 11.98 21.53 -12.09
CA LYS A 382 11.24 20.75 -13.09
C LYS A 382 10.27 19.77 -12.43
N LEU A 383 9.18 19.49 -13.12
CA LEU A 383 8.34 18.33 -12.84
C LEU A 383 9.17 17.06 -13.03
N THR A 384 9.20 16.19 -12.02
CA THR A 384 9.86 14.88 -12.08
C THR A 384 8.83 13.77 -11.91
N PRO A 385 9.13 12.53 -12.31
CA PRO A 385 8.20 11.40 -12.16
C PRO A 385 7.76 11.22 -10.70
N ASN A 386 8.70 11.28 -9.76
CA ASN A 386 8.41 11.22 -8.32
C ASN A 386 7.49 12.37 -7.88
N ARG A 387 7.75 13.61 -8.31
CA ARG A 387 6.91 14.76 -7.95
C ARG A 387 5.51 14.63 -8.51
N LEU A 388 5.36 14.20 -9.76
CA LEU A 388 4.05 13.97 -10.36
C LEU A 388 3.27 12.89 -9.61
N ALA A 389 3.94 11.78 -9.27
CA ALA A 389 3.37 10.72 -8.46
C ALA A 389 2.86 11.27 -7.11
N PHE A 390 3.73 11.99 -6.36
CA PHE A 390 3.38 12.66 -5.09
C PHE A 390 2.24 13.66 -5.22
N ILE A 391 2.21 14.47 -6.27
CA ILE A 391 1.12 15.40 -6.55
C ILE A 391 -0.19 14.62 -6.65
N GLY A 392 -0.25 13.56 -7.44
CA GLY A 392 -1.50 12.81 -7.61
C GLY A 392 -1.94 12.10 -6.35
N TRP A 393 -1.04 11.48 -5.56
CA TRP A 393 -1.45 10.92 -4.26
C TRP A 393 -2.01 11.98 -3.30
N ASN A 394 -1.43 13.18 -3.27
CA ASN A 394 -1.98 14.29 -2.48
C ASN A 394 -3.37 14.69 -2.98
N VAL A 395 -3.56 14.79 -4.30
CA VAL A 395 -4.88 15.08 -4.89
C VAL A 395 -5.90 14.01 -4.51
N VAL A 396 -5.54 12.73 -4.55
CA VAL A 396 -6.42 11.63 -4.11
C VAL A 396 -6.73 11.74 -2.61
N ASN A 397 -5.72 11.93 -1.77
CA ASN A 397 -5.88 12.03 -0.31
C ASN A 397 -6.74 13.24 0.07
N ILE A 398 -6.43 14.42 -0.45
CA ILE A 398 -7.16 15.67 -0.21
C ILE A 398 -8.59 15.55 -0.72
N GLY A 399 -8.78 15.01 -1.94
CA GLY A 399 -10.10 14.78 -2.52
C GLY A 399 -10.95 13.83 -1.67
N LEU A 400 -10.35 12.75 -1.15
CA LEU A 400 -11.00 11.82 -0.22
C LEU A 400 -11.41 12.51 1.08
N LEU A 401 -10.53 13.31 1.69
CA LEU A 401 -10.81 14.03 2.92
C LEU A 401 -11.92 15.09 2.73
N ILE A 402 -11.87 15.86 1.63
CA ILE A 402 -12.93 16.81 1.26
C ILE A 402 -14.26 16.10 1.08
N LEU A 403 -14.28 14.99 0.33
CA LEU A 403 -15.49 14.20 0.11
C LEU A 403 -16.05 13.65 1.42
N LEU A 404 -15.18 13.13 2.30
CA LEU A 404 -15.58 12.65 3.62
C LEU A 404 -16.22 13.76 4.44
N LEU A 405 -15.58 14.93 4.54
CA LEU A 405 -16.11 16.08 5.27
C LEU A 405 -17.42 16.60 4.67
N ALA A 406 -17.53 16.67 3.35
CA ALA A 406 -18.74 17.11 2.66
C ALA A 406 -19.91 16.15 2.90
N LEU A 407 -19.68 14.83 2.84
CA LEU A 407 -20.70 13.83 3.15
C LEU A 407 -21.08 13.84 4.63
N GLN A 408 -20.13 14.10 5.54
CA GLN A 408 -20.41 14.26 6.97
C GLN A 408 -21.22 15.52 7.28
N ALA A 409 -21.02 16.61 6.53
CA ALA A 409 -21.75 17.87 6.71
C ALA A 409 -23.18 17.82 6.13
N ARG A 410 -23.36 17.15 4.99
CA ARG A 410 -24.67 17.06 4.30
C ARG A 410 -25.56 15.93 4.83
N GLY A 411 -25.00 14.91 5.47
CA GLY A 411 -25.73 13.75 5.94
C GLY A 411 -26.52 14.00 7.23
N GLN A 412 -27.74 13.47 7.30
CA GLN A 412 -28.48 13.36 8.56
C GLN A 412 -27.67 12.53 9.57
N ALA A 413 -27.81 12.81 10.86
CA ALA A 413 -27.01 12.16 11.91
C ALA A 413 -27.14 10.63 11.91
N ALA A 414 -28.25 10.07 11.43
CA ALA A 414 -28.46 8.62 11.29
C ALA A 414 -27.68 7.98 10.13
N ALA A 415 -27.36 8.74 9.07
CA ALA A 415 -26.72 8.23 7.86
C ALA A 415 -25.20 8.51 7.80
N TRP A 416 -24.61 9.01 8.90
CA TRP A 416 -23.20 9.42 8.94
C TRP A 416 -22.24 8.31 8.50
N LEU A 417 -22.51 7.07 8.92
CA LEU A 417 -21.67 5.91 8.59
C LEU A 417 -21.69 5.58 7.11
N GLN A 418 -22.88 5.63 6.47
CA GLN A 418 -23.01 5.44 5.03
C GLN A 418 -22.21 6.48 4.24
N GLY A 419 -22.14 7.72 4.76
CA GLY A 419 -21.29 8.78 4.21
C GLY A 419 -19.81 8.43 4.24
N VAL A 420 -19.30 7.90 5.36
CA VAL A 420 -17.90 7.45 5.47
C VAL A 420 -17.61 6.28 4.52
N GLN A 421 -18.48 5.25 4.52
CA GLN A 421 -18.36 4.09 3.64
C GLN A 421 -18.32 4.48 2.16
N ARG A 422 -19.16 5.44 1.77
CA ARG A 422 -19.19 5.98 0.40
C ARG A 422 -17.90 6.72 0.05
N ALA A 423 -17.37 7.55 0.97
CA ALA A 423 -16.11 8.26 0.73
C ALA A 423 -14.96 7.27 0.48
N PHE A 424 -14.78 6.26 1.35
CA PHE A 424 -13.73 5.26 1.20
C PHE A 424 -13.92 4.36 -0.02
N SER A 425 -15.16 4.02 -0.38
CA SER A 425 -15.43 3.24 -1.60
C SER A 425 -15.01 4.00 -2.86
N ILE A 426 -15.30 5.30 -2.95
CA ILE A 426 -14.83 6.17 -4.04
C ILE A 426 -13.31 6.35 -3.98
N GLY A 427 -12.76 6.53 -2.77
CA GLY A 427 -11.32 6.64 -2.54
C GLY A 427 -10.56 5.43 -3.08
N ALA A 428 -11.01 4.21 -2.76
CA ALA A 428 -10.39 2.97 -3.24
C ALA A 428 -10.30 2.92 -4.78
N VAL A 429 -11.38 3.26 -5.48
CA VAL A 429 -11.39 3.34 -6.94
C VAL A 429 -10.40 4.39 -7.44
N THR A 430 -10.38 5.56 -6.81
CA THR A 430 -9.50 6.67 -7.19
C THR A 430 -8.02 6.31 -7.00
N TYR A 431 -7.66 5.62 -5.91
CA TYR A 431 -6.31 5.08 -5.71
C TYR A 431 -5.92 4.07 -6.78
N THR A 432 -6.83 3.15 -7.14
CA THR A 432 -6.55 2.17 -8.20
C THR A 432 -6.35 2.86 -9.55
N LEU A 433 -7.21 3.82 -9.90
CA LEU A 433 -7.08 4.57 -11.15
C LEU A 433 -5.77 5.37 -11.20
N TRP A 434 -5.39 6.02 -10.09
CA TRP A 434 -4.13 6.72 -10.00
C TRP A 434 -2.93 5.77 -10.13
N ALA A 435 -2.98 4.59 -9.51
CA ALA A 435 -1.93 3.60 -9.63
C ALA A 435 -1.74 3.12 -11.08
N VAL A 436 -2.84 2.84 -11.78
CA VAL A 436 -2.81 2.49 -13.21
C VAL A 436 -2.26 3.66 -14.04
N ALA A 437 -2.68 4.89 -13.75
CA ALA A 437 -2.18 6.07 -14.45
C ALA A 437 -0.67 6.27 -14.25
N VAL A 438 -0.15 6.07 -13.04
CA VAL A 438 1.30 6.15 -12.76
C VAL A 438 2.07 5.07 -13.50
N ILE A 439 1.58 3.82 -13.48
CA ILE A 439 2.22 2.71 -14.20
C ILE A 439 2.27 3.00 -15.70
N LEU A 440 1.14 3.42 -16.29
CA LEU A 440 1.03 3.54 -17.74
C LEU A 440 1.54 4.86 -18.30
N LEU A 441 1.35 6.00 -17.63
CA LEU A 441 1.57 7.32 -18.21
C LEU A 441 2.99 7.85 -17.97
N LEU A 442 3.65 7.51 -16.85
CA LEU A 442 4.98 8.05 -16.54
C LEU A 442 6.01 7.81 -17.65
N PRO A 443 6.11 6.61 -18.25
CA PRO A 443 7.02 6.36 -19.36
C PRO A 443 6.84 7.32 -20.55
N TRP A 444 5.60 7.70 -20.86
CA TRP A 444 5.29 8.56 -22.01
C TRP A 444 5.43 10.04 -21.69
N LEU A 445 5.21 10.43 -20.43
CA LEU A 445 5.32 11.82 -19.99
C LEU A 445 6.78 12.27 -19.82
N PHE A 446 7.68 11.35 -19.50
CA PHE A 446 9.08 11.65 -19.16
C PHE A 446 10.11 10.82 -19.94
N GLY A 447 9.67 9.97 -20.86
CA GLY A 447 10.55 9.23 -21.75
C GLY A 447 11.38 10.18 -22.60
N MET A 448 12.66 9.87 -22.77
CA MET A 448 13.51 10.58 -23.73
C MET A 448 13.36 9.99 -25.12
N ASP A 449 13.38 10.86 -26.13
CA ASP A 449 13.41 10.49 -27.54
C ASP A 449 14.78 9.90 -27.90
N GLN A 450 14.82 8.59 -28.15
CA GLN A 450 16.06 7.86 -28.41
C GLN A 450 16.77 8.35 -29.67
N GLY A 451 16.03 8.72 -30.72
CA GLY A 451 16.62 9.21 -31.97
C GLY A 451 17.39 10.52 -31.79
N ARG A 452 16.96 11.37 -30.85
CA ARG A 452 17.68 12.60 -30.50
C ARG A 452 18.94 12.33 -29.68
N MET A 453 18.96 11.27 -28.86
CA MET A 453 20.16 10.88 -28.12
C MET A 453 21.22 10.29 -29.04
N GLU A 454 20.84 9.46 -30.01
CA GLU A 454 21.76 8.86 -30.99
C GLU A 454 22.50 9.91 -31.82
N ALA A 455 21.86 11.05 -32.09
CA ALA A 455 22.45 12.17 -32.82
C ALA A 455 23.54 12.93 -32.03
N LEU A 456 23.62 12.76 -30.71
CA LEU A 456 24.59 13.47 -29.87
C LEU A 456 25.99 12.81 -29.93
N PRO A 457 27.07 13.57 -29.71
CA PRO A 457 28.40 12.99 -29.57
C PRO A 457 28.46 11.96 -28.41
N PRO A 458 29.21 10.85 -28.53
CA PRO A 458 29.25 9.80 -27.51
C PRO A 458 29.58 10.30 -26.08
N ALA A 459 30.49 11.28 -25.98
CA ALA A 459 30.85 11.89 -24.71
C ALA A 459 29.67 12.65 -24.05
N VAL A 460 28.78 13.24 -24.86
CA VAL A 460 27.58 13.95 -24.40
C VAL A 460 26.46 12.97 -24.09
N GLN A 461 26.29 11.92 -24.90
CA GLN A 461 25.32 10.85 -24.65
C GLN A 461 25.48 10.26 -23.25
N ARG A 462 26.72 9.99 -22.83
CA ARG A 462 27.00 9.48 -21.49
C ARG A 462 26.52 10.42 -20.39
N ILE A 463 26.78 11.72 -20.54
CA ILE A 463 26.32 12.72 -19.57
C ILE A 463 24.79 12.79 -19.54
N VAL A 464 24.14 12.78 -20.70
CA VAL A 464 22.68 12.82 -20.83
C VAL A 464 22.01 11.60 -20.21
N TYR A 465 22.62 10.42 -20.37
CA TYR A 465 22.11 9.20 -19.77
C TYR A 465 22.32 9.13 -18.25
N GLU A 466 23.46 9.62 -17.74
CA GLU A 466 23.77 9.56 -16.30
C GLU A 466 23.10 10.68 -15.48
N GLN A 467 22.66 11.77 -16.12
CA GLN A 467 22.23 12.98 -15.40
C GLN A 467 20.77 13.34 -15.62
N THR A 468 20.26 14.12 -14.67
CA THR A 468 18.93 14.73 -14.77
C THR A 468 19.09 16.13 -15.33
N PRO A 469 18.37 16.54 -16.39
CA PRO A 469 18.39 17.92 -16.87
C PRO A 469 18.03 18.93 -15.76
N PRO A 470 18.61 20.14 -15.74
CA PRO A 470 19.48 20.73 -16.76
C PRO A 470 20.92 20.20 -16.74
N ILE A 471 21.50 19.98 -17.93
CA ILE A 471 22.88 19.52 -18.08
C ILE A 471 23.76 20.71 -18.44
N LEU A 472 24.80 20.95 -17.65
CA LEU A 472 25.71 22.08 -17.82
C LEU A 472 27.06 21.55 -18.31
N LEU A 473 27.54 22.09 -19.42
CA LEU A 473 28.74 21.66 -20.13
C LEU A 473 29.76 22.80 -20.20
N LYS A 474 31.03 22.44 -20.08
CA LYS A 474 32.18 23.33 -20.23
C LYS A 474 33.33 22.53 -20.85
N CYS A 475 34.29 23.18 -21.49
CA CYS A 475 35.58 22.55 -21.79
C CYS A 475 36.73 23.25 -21.05
N ALA A 476 37.81 22.51 -20.79
CA ALA A 476 38.85 22.97 -19.87
C ALA A 476 39.58 24.25 -20.32
N SER A 477 39.75 24.44 -21.63
CA SER A 477 40.47 25.60 -22.19
C SER A 477 39.57 26.82 -22.46
N SER A 478 38.27 26.75 -22.16
CA SER A 478 37.34 27.87 -22.36
C SER A 478 36.69 28.31 -21.04
N PRO A 479 36.53 29.63 -20.81
CA PRO A 479 35.84 30.13 -19.64
C PRO A 479 34.31 29.97 -19.73
N HIS A 480 33.76 29.70 -20.92
CA HIS A 480 32.32 29.73 -21.19
C HIS A 480 31.61 28.44 -20.74
N ILE A 481 30.38 28.62 -20.24
CA ILE A 481 29.50 27.52 -19.79
C ILE A 481 28.30 27.46 -20.73
N TYR A 482 27.88 26.25 -21.08
CA TYR A 482 26.75 26.01 -21.95
C TYR A 482 25.75 25.11 -21.25
N GLN A 483 24.46 25.40 -21.40
CA GLN A 483 23.39 24.47 -21.05
C GLN A 483 23.07 23.62 -22.26
N LEU A 484 23.03 22.30 -22.10
CA LEU A 484 22.49 21.40 -23.12
C LEU A 484 20.96 21.38 -23.02
N ASP A 485 20.28 21.75 -24.11
CA ASP A 485 18.83 21.75 -24.20
C ASP A 485 18.38 21.36 -25.61
N GLY A 486 17.49 20.36 -25.73
CA GLY A 486 16.99 19.89 -27.03
C GLY A 486 18.04 19.34 -28.00
N GLY A 487 19.26 19.05 -27.52
CA GLY A 487 20.41 18.66 -28.33
C GLY A 487 21.31 19.80 -28.81
N GLU A 488 20.95 21.04 -28.47
CA GLU A 488 21.74 22.24 -28.73
C GLU A 488 22.49 22.70 -27.48
N LYS A 489 23.67 23.29 -27.66
CA LYS A 489 24.40 23.99 -26.60
C LYS A 489 23.95 25.45 -26.57
N ARG A 490 23.51 25.92 -25.41
CA ARG A 490 23.07 27.30 -25.17
C ARG A 490 24.05 27.99 -24.26
N TRP A 491 24.76 28.99 -24.77
CA TRP A 491 25.75 29.72 -23.98
C TRP A 491 25.08 30.49 -22.83
N ILE A 492 25.63 30.36 -21.63
CA ILE A 492 25.24 31.16 -20.47
C ILE A 492 26.15 32.37 -20.40
N GLN A 493 25.59 33.56 -20.58
CA GLN A 493 26.32 34.81 -20.80
C GLN A 493 27.38 35.07 -19.73
N ASP A 494 26.99 34.98 -18.46
CA ASP A 494 27.82 35.33 -17.32
C ASP A 494 27.47 34.57 -16.03
N ILE A 495 28.30 34.74 -15.00
CA ILE A 495 28.12 34.11 -13.69
C ILE A 495 26.85 34.62 -12.96
N PRO A 496 26.50 35.92 -13.00
CA PRO A 496 25.21 36.38 -12.48
C PRO A 496 24.02 35.62 -13.08
N THR A 497 23.99 35.41 -14.40
CA THR A 497 22.94 34.65 -15.09
C THR A 497 22.94 33.18 -14.65
N PHE A 498 24.13 32.58 -14.55
CA PHE A 498 24.29 31.22 -14.03
C PHE A 498 23.71 31.06 -12.61
N GLN A 499 24.06 31.97 -11.70
CA GLN A 499 23.59 31.96 -10.31
C GLN A 499 22.11 32.30 -10.19
N ALA A 500 21.60 33.24 -11.00
CA ALA A 500 20.19 33.61 -11.04
C ALA A 500 19.29 32.46 -11.48
N ARG A 501 19.81 31.54 -12.32
CA ARG A 501 19.15 30.28 -12.69
C ARG A 501 19.24 29.19 -11.62
N GLY A 502 19.89 29.47 -10.48
CA GLY A 502 20.10 28.52 -9.40
C GLY A 502 21.13 27.44 -9.72
N PHE A 503 21.93 27.62 -10.78
CA PHE A 503 22.97 26.65 -11.14
C PHE A 503 24.14 26.71 -10.15
N VAL A 504 24.76 25.56 -9.92
CA VAL A 504 25.93 25.43 -9.03
C VAL A 504 27.08 24.76 -9.78
N TRP A 505 28.31 25.19 -9.48
CA TRP A 505 29.51 24.74 -10.20
C TRP A 505 29.73 23.23 -10.17
N ARG A 506 29.31 22.55 -9.09
CA ARG A 506 29.40 21.09 -8.97
C ARG A 506 28.58 20.34 -10.04
N ASP A 507 27.62 21.00 -10.68
CA ASP A 507 26.76 20.41 -11.70
C ASP A 507 27.32 20.62 -13.12
N VAL A 508 28.38 21.44 -13.27
CA VAL A 508 29.08 21.62 -14.54
C VAL A 508 29.91 20.38 -14.86
N ARG A 509 29.82 19.90 -16.10
CA ARG A 509 30.61 18.77 -16.61
C ARG A 509 31.60 19.23 -17.65
N ILE A 510 32.82 18.72 -17.52
CA ILE A 510 33.92 19.06 -18.40
C ILE A 510 33.99 18.02 -19.52
N LEU A 511 33.96 18.51 -20.76
CA LEU A 511 34.13 17.74 -21.98
C LEU A 511 35.40 18.20 -22.72
N SER A 512 35.83 17.45 -23.74
CA SER A 512 36.79 17.97 -24.70
C SER A 512 36.16 19.12 -25.49
N CYS A 513 36.96 20.12 -25.87
CA CYS A 513 36.41 21.25 -26.63
C CYS A 513 35.89 20.80 -28.00
N ASP A 514 36.47 19.78 -28.62
CA ASP A 514 35.96 19.23 -29.89
C ASP A 514 34.57 18.59 -29.74
N ALA A 515 34.33 17.86 -28.65
CA ALA A 515 33.00 17.30 -28.36
C ALA A 515 31.97 18.39 -28.03
N LEU A 516 32.40 19.50 -27.46
CA LEU A 516 31.52 20.64 -27.19
C LEU A 516 31.30 21.49 -28.46
N ARG A 517 32.26 21.57 -29.37
CA ARG A 517 32.13 22.23 -30.68
C ARG A 517 31.19 21.50 -31.62
N SER A 518 31.17 20.17 -31.58
CA SER A 518 30.31 19.35 -32.45
C SER A 518 28.81 19.43 -32.12
N LEU A 519 28.45 19.98 -30.96
CA LEU A 519 27.06 20.29 -30.63
C LEU A 519 26.60 21.57 -31.35
N PRO A 520 25.39 21.58 -31.95
CA PRO A 520 24.83 22.75 -32.59
C PRO A 520 24.57 23.88 -31.58
N ASP A 521 24.81 25.12 -32.01
CA ASP A 521 24.55 26.32 -31.22
C ASP A 521 23.05 26.64 -31.18
N GLY A 522 22.49 26.72 -29.98
CA GLY A 522 21.13 27.19 -29.74
C GLY A 522 21.10 28.64 -29.24
N PRO A 523 19.90 29.23 -29.02
CA PRO A 523 19.78 30.58 -28.48
C PRO A 523 20.51 30.70 -27.12
N PRO A 524 21.30 31.77 -26.91
CA PRO A 524 22.01 31.97 -25.65
C PRO A 524 21.05 32.26 -24.49
N ILE A 525 21.61 32.31 -23.28
CA ILE A 525 20.90 32.59 -22.04
C ILE A 525 21.56 33.80 -21.39
N PRO A 526 20.88 34.98 -21.35
CA PRO A 526 19.58 35.29 -21.97
C PRO A 526 19.66 35.36 -23.52
N ALA A 527 18.50 35.33 -24.20
CA ALA A 527 18.42 35.18 -25.66
C ALA A 527 19.00 36.36 -26.46
N ASP A 528 19.16 37.52 -25.80
CA ASP A 528 19.71 38.77 -26.33
C ASP A 528 21.21 38.93 -26.06
N ALA A 529 21.88 37.91 -25.47
CA ALA A 529 23.30 37.97 -25.12
C ALA A 529 24.28 38.06 -26.31
N GLY A 530 23.79 37.96 -27.55
CA GLY A 530 24.61 37.96 -28.77
C GLY A 530 25.03 36.55 -29.22
N PRO A 531 25.90 36.42 -30.23
CA PRO A 531 26.30 35.11 -30.75
C PRO A 531 27.07 34.31 -29.67
N PRO A 532 26.79 33.00 -29.51
CA PRO A 532 27.51 32.17 -28.56
C PRO A 532 29.01 32.11 -28.94
N PRO A 533 29.93 32.34 -27.98
CA PRO A 533 31.35 32.17 -28.22
C PRO A 533 31.64 30.70 -28.53
N GLN A 534 32.75 30.43 -29.23
CA GLN A 534 33.16 29.05 -29.46
C GLN A 534 34.00 28.54 -28.28
N PRO A 535 33.76 27.30 -27.82
CA PRO A 535 34.51 26.68 -26.73
C PRO A 535 35.92 26.24 -27.13
#